data_AF-A0A6P4BXW1-F1
#
_entry.id   AF-A0A6P4BXW1-F1
#
_cell.length_a   1.000
_cell.length_b   1.000
_cell.length_c   1.000
_cell.angle_alpha   90.00
_cell.angle_beta   90.00
_cell.angle_gamma   90.00
#
_symmetry.space_group_name_H-M   'P 1'
#
loop_
_entity.id
_entity.type
_entity.pdbx_description
1 polymer ?
#
loop_
_entity_poly.entity_id
_entity_poly.type
_entity_poly.pdbx_seq_one_letter_code
_entity_poly.pdbx_strand_id
1 'polypeptide(L)'
;MEEHLVNHDTTIGGEAEDLNEERSASESESESDEDVKLTEPSKTAVYNRDALLDKLGDISWPENVVWIHTLSIDIDQEQEVDVNDDLTRELAFYNQAFEGTKQAYQKLQSLGLPFLRPPDYYAEMVKTDNHMQKVKGRVLAEKRKMEEAEERRKAREAKRLAKEIQAQKMKERAKQKKQDIESVKKWRKQRQQSGFADHGNDADLGFDFEDGKSFERSKGKRPGVSPGDRSGGKGKQAFGKGKTQKKREFRNSKFGFGGRKGMKKQNTADTTYDVKGFNKGEGKGNKKRKR
;
A
#
# COMPACT_ATOMS: atom_id res chain seq x y z
N MET A 1 59.43 5.79 13.37
CA MET A 1 59.09 4.40 13.71
C MET A 1 58.63 4.44 15.16
N GLU A 2 57.40 4.91 15.32
CA GLU A 2 56.22 4.08 15.61
C GLU A 2 56.04 3.96 17.13
N GLU A 3 55.30 4.93 17.68
CA GLU A 3 54.79 4.88 19.05
C GLU A 3 53.49 4.08 19.08
N HIS A 4 53.43 3.14 20.01
CA HIS A 4 52.24 2.40 20.41
C HIS A 4 51.19 3.34 21.04
N LEU A 5 49.97 3.34 20.48
CA LEU A 5 48.78 3.82 21.16
C LEU A 5 47.70 2.74 21.11
N VAL A 6 47.42 2.22 22.31
CA VAL A 6 46.34 1.30 22.66
C VAL A 6 45.01 2.03 22.46
N ASN A 7 44.15 1.51 21.57
CA ASN A 7 42.77 1.99 21.45
C ASN A 7 41.82 1.02 22.13
N HIS A 8 41.22 1.53 23.20
CA HIS A 8 40.16 0.96 24.00
C HIS A 8 38.84 1.05 23.21
N ASP A 9 38.32 -0.06 22.69
CA ASP A 9 37.00 -0.09 22.05
C ASP A 9 35.95 -0.41 23.12
N THR A 10 35.20 0.63 23.50
CA THR A 10 34.08 0.55 24.44
C THR A 10 32.80 0.30 23.64
N THR A 11 32.23 -0.88 23.89
CA THR A 11 30.83 -1.27 23.69
C THR A 11 29.82 -0.12 23.73
N ILE A 12 29.14 0.12 22.61
CA ILE A 12 27.81 0.75 22.57
C ILE A 12 26.87 -0.28 21.95
N GLY A 13 26.19 -1.02 22.82
CA GLY A 13 25.13 -1.94 22.48
C GLY A 13 23.75 -1.28 22.47
N GLY A 14 22.86 -1.90 21.71
CA GLY A 14 21.43 -1.99 22.00
C GLY A 14 20.55 -0.88 21.45
N GLU A 15 19.88 -1.14 20.32
CA GLU A 15 18.50 -0.72 20.01
C GLU A 15 18.09 -1.11 18.56
N ALA A 16 18.37 -2.36 18.14
CA ALA A 16 17.99 -2.85 16.80
C ALA A 16 17.21 -4.19 16.80
N GLU A 17 16.81 -4.72 17.95
CA GLU A 17 16.24 -6.08 18.04
C GLU A 17 14.71 -6.14 18.26
N ASP A 18 14.00 -5.03 18.46
CA ASP A 18 12.59 -5.10 18.92
C ASP A 18 11.52 -5.05 17.80
N LEU A 19 11.85 -5.43 16.56
CA LEU A 19 10.88 -5.46 15.45
C LEU A 19 10.85 -6.78 14.67
N ASN A 20 11.61 -7.78 15.09
CA ASN A 20 11.69 -9.08 14.40
C ASN A 20 10.98 -10.23 15.15
N GLU A 21 10.66 -10.06 16.44
CA GLU A 21 10.15 -11.15 17.29
C GLU A 21 8.67 -11.50 17.02
N GLU A 22 7.83 -10.53 16.66
CA GLU A 22 6.37 -10.73 16.49
C GLU A 22 5.96 -11.23 15.10
N ARG A 23 6.92 -11.48 14.20
CA ARG A 23 6.66 -12.12 12.89
C ARG A 23 7.03 -13.62 12.86
N SER A 24 7.73 -14.12 13.88
CA SER A 24 8.26 -15.49 13.90
C SER A 24 7.39 -16.50 14.66
N ALA A 25 6.30 -16.08 15.29
CA ALA A 25 5.54 -16.93 16.21
C ALA A 25 4.34 -17.67 15.59
N SER A 26 4.12 -17.65 14.26
CA SER A 26 3.00 -18.38 13.65
C SER A 26 3.27 -19.10 12.31
N GLU A 27 4.50 -19.17 11.81
CA GLU A 27 4.82 -19.87 10.55
C GLU A 27 6.21 -20.54 10.60
N SER A 28 6.47 -21.33 11.64
CA SER A 28 7.61 -22.25 11.67
C SER A 28 7.14 -23.64 12.07
N GLU A 29 6.11 -24.13 11.38
CA GLU A 29 6.06 -25.55 11.02
C GLU A 29 7.07 -25.65 9.87
N SER A 30 8.31 -25.99 10.22
CA SER A 30 9.30 -26.44 9.26
C SER A 30 8.72 -27.67 8.58
N GLU A 31 8.17 -27.50 7.37
CA GLU A 31 8.19 -28.57 6.37
C GLU A 31 9.67 -28.84 6.09
N SER A 32 10.26 -29.68 6.94
CA SER A 32 11.47 -30.40 6.61
C SER A 32 11.29 -30.99 5.22
N ASP A 33 12.33 -30.90 4.39
CA ASP A 33 12.57 -31.70 3.17
C ASP A 33 12.47 -33.21 3.50
N GLU A 34 11.30 -33.67 3.91
CA GLU A 34 10.95 -35.07 3.87
C GLU A 34 10.63 -35.34 2.42
N ASP A 35 11.65 -35.82 1.69
CA ASP A 35 11.45 -36.60 0.47
C ASP A 35 10.21 -37.47 0.69
N VAL A 36 9.12 -37.15 -0.03
CA VAL A 36 7.85 -37.87 0.11
C VAL A 36 8.15 -39.33 -0.24
N LYS A 37 8.33 -40.14 0.80
CA LYS A 37 8.78 -41.51 0.67
C LYS A 37 7.69 -42.26 -0.06
N LEU A 38 7.91 -42.51 -1.36
CA LEU A 38 6.98 -43.25 -2.20
C LEU A 38 6.60 -44.52 -1.45
N THR A 39 5.30 -44.70 -1.21
CA THR A 39 4.80 -45.87 -0.48
C THR A 39 5.25 -47.12 -1.22
N GLU A 40 6.18 -47.87 -0.62
CA GLU A 40 6.67 -49.10 -1.23
C GLU A 40 5.48 -50.05 -1.47
N PRO A 41 5.38 -50.64 -2.67
CA PRO A 41 4.28 -51.56 -2.96
C PRO A 41 4.30 -52.71 -1.96
N SER A 42 3.11 -53.15 -1.53
CA SER A 42 2.99 -54.29 -0.61
C SER A 42 3.77 -55.49 -1.15
N LYS A 43 4.41 -56.27 -0.29
CA LYS A 43 5.21 -57.44 -0.68
C LYS A 43 4.44 -58.52 -1.45
N THR A 44 3.10 -58.45 -1.44
CA THR A 44 2.17 -59.32 -2.18
C THR A 44 1.65 -58.73 -3.48
N ALA A 45 2.09 -57.53 -3.88
CA ALA A 45 1.64 -56.91 -5.12
C ALA A 45 2.26 -57.63 -6.33
N VAL A 46 1.43 -58.36 -7.06
CA VAL A 46 1.79 -58.97 -8.35
C VAL A 46 1.26 -58.09 -9.46
N TYR A 47 2.15 -57.63 -10.34
CA TYR A 47 1.79 -56.83 -11.50
C TYR A 47 1.27 -57.73 -12.64
N ASN A 48 -0.04 -57.97 -12.65
CA ASN A 48 -0.71 -58.75 -13.67
C ASN A 48 -1.18 -57.84 -14.83
N ARG A 49 -0.36 -57.72 -15.88
CA ARG A 49 -0.66 -56.91 -17.06
C ARG A 49 -1.90 -57.40 -17.81
N ASP A 50 -2.05 -58.71 -17.98
CA ASP A 50 -3.11 -59.29 -18.82
C ASP A 50 -4.49 -59.02 -18.22
N ALA A 51 -4.63 -59.17 -16.90
CA ALA A 51 -5.87 -58.83 -16.20
C ALA A 51 -6.18 -57.33 -16.23
N LEU A 52 -5.16 -56.45 -16.21
CA LEU A 52 -5.37 -55.01 -16.34
C LEU A 52 -5.87 -54.63 -17.73
N LEU A 53 -5.33 -55.25 -18.79
CA LEU A 53 -5.78 -55.03 -20.17
C LEU A 53 -7.20 -55.56 -20.40
N ASP A 54 -7.54 -56.73 -19.84
CA ASP A 54 -8.90 -57.30 -19.89
C ASP A 54 -9.92 -56.35 -19.24
N LYS A 55 -9.59 -55.83 -18.05
CA LYS A 55 -10.43 -54.84 -17.35
C LYS A 55 -10.49 -53.50 -18.06
N LEU A 56 -9.41 -53.08 -18.69
CA LEU A 56 -9.41 -51.87 -19.52
C LEU A 56 -10.36 -52.05 -20.69
N GLY A 57 -10.35 -53.21 -21.35
CA GLY A 57 -11.32 -53.58 -22.38
C GLY A 57 -12.77 -53.44 -21.92
N ASP A 58 -13.09 -54.00 -20.75
CA ASP A 58 -14.43 -53.93 -20.15
C ASP A 58 -14.92 -52.49 -19.88
N ILE A 59 -14.02 -51.57 -19.49
CA ILE A 59 -14.35 -50.22 -19.00
C ILE A 59 -14.21 -49.16 -20.12
N SER A 60 -13.34 -49.41 -21.10
CA SER A 60 -13.00 -48.48 -22.16
C SER A 60 -14.22 -48.06 -22.98
N TRP A 61 -14.26 -46.79 -23.36
CA TRP A 61 -15.27 -46.27 -24.26
C TRP A 61 -14.99 -46.73 -25.70
N PRO A 62 -16.02 -46.93 -26.53
CA PRO A 62 -15.82 -47.25 -27.94
C PRO A 62 -15.08 -46.11 -28.67
N GLU A 63 -14.17 -46.47 -29.57
CA GLU A 63 -13.30 -45.50 -30.28
C GLU A 63 -14.07 -44.50 -31.15
N ASN A 64 -15.30 -44.83 -31.55
CA ASN A 64 -16.13 -44.03 -32.47
C ASN A 64 -16.95 -42.93 -31.78
N VAL A 65 -16.63 -42.56 -30.54
CA VAL A 65 -17.38 -41.54 -29.79
C VAL A 65 -16.92 -40.14 -30.19
N VAL A 66 -17.88 -39.27 -30.49
CA VAL A 66 -17.60 -37.86 -30.78
C VAL A 66 -16.96 -37.22 -29.56
N TRP A 67 -15.87 -36.47 -29.76
CA TRP A 67 -15.09 -35.84 -28.69
C TRP A 67 -15.90 -35.01 -27.69
N ILE A 68 -17.05 -34.47 -28.10
CA ILE A 68 -17.94 -33.70 -27.21
C ILE A 68 -18.47 -34.50 -26.00
N HIS A 69 -18.50 -35.84 -26.11
CA HIS A 69 -18.92 -36.69 -25.01
C HIS A 69 -17.80 -37.00 -24.02
N THR A 70 -16.54 -36.97 -24.47
CA THR A 70 -15.38 -37.23 -23.60
C THR A 70 -14.84 -35.94 -23.00
N LEU A 71 -14.77 -34.85 -23.79
CA LEU A 71 -14.18 -33.55 -23.43
C LEU A 71 -12.77 -33.66 -22.81
N SER A 72 -12.08 -34.77 -23.06
CA SER A 72 -10.73 -35.05 -22.58
C SER A 72 -9.70 -34.55 -23.60
N ILE A 73 -8.60 -34.03 -23.09
CA ILE A 73 -7.43 -33.66 -23.89
C ILE A 73 -6.22 -34.13 -23.14
N ASP A 74 -5.50 -35.02 -23.79
CA ASP A 74 -4.24 -35.55 -23.29
C ASP A 74 -3.12 -34.68 -23.84
N ILE A 75 -2.21 -34.27 -22.95
CA ILE A 75 -1.07 -33.42 -23.27
C ILE A 75 0.15 -34.13 -22.75
N ASP A 76 1.03 -34.49 -23.67
CA ASP A 76 2.30 -35.08 -23.35
C ASP A 76 3.23 -33.97 -22.84
N GLN A 77 3.42 -33.93 -21.53
CA GLN A 77 4.41 -33.05 -20.92
C GLN A 77 5.76 -33.75 -20.91
N GLU A 78 6.67 -33.31 -21.77
CA GLU A 78 8.04 -33.84 -21.83
C GLU A 78 8.96 -33.27 -20.73
N GLN A 79 8.49 -32.26 -19.99
CA GLN A 79 9.33 -31.53 -19.04
C GLN A 79 9.38 -32.25 -17.70
N GLU A 80 10.54 -32.81 -17.35
CA GLU A 80 10.82 -33.32 -16.01
C GLU A 80 10.85 -32.15 -15.02
N VAL A 81 9.93 -32.18 -14.06
CA VAL A 81 9.79 -31.18 -13.01
C VAL A 81 10.28 -31.78 -11.70
N ASP A 82 11.09 -31.03 -10.97
CA ASP A 82 11.47 -31.41 -9.60
C ASP A 82 10.24 -31.39 -8.69
N VAL A 83 9.98 -32.50 -8.00
CA VAL A 83 8.80 -32.66 -7.15
C VAL A 83 8.86 -31.74 -5.93
N ASN A 84 10.07 -31.38 -5.47
CA ASN A 84 10.28 -30.61 -4.26
C ASN A 84 10.20 -29.09 -4.49
N ASP A 85 10.29 -28.61 -5.74
CA ASP A 85 10.12 -27.20 -6.07
C ASP A 85 8.66 -26.90 -6.45
N ASP A 86 7.90 -26.43 -5.46
CA ASP A 86 6.47 -26.14 -5.62
C ASP A 86 6.20 -25.07 -6.70
N LEU A 87 7.06 -24.07 -6.84
CA LEU A 87 6.78 -22.96 -7.77
C LEU A 87 6.93 -23.40 -9.22
N THR A 88 7.95 -24.20 -9.55
CA THR A 88 8.10 -24.74 -10.91
C THR A 88 7.06 -25.81 -11.20
N ARG A 89 6.67 -26.60 -10.20
CA ARG A 89 5.58 -27.57 -10.30
C ARG A 89 4.22 -26.96 -10.56
N GLU A 90 3.84 -25.92 -9.83
CA GLU A 90 2.59 -25.19 -10.06
C GLU A 90 2.57 -24.52 -11.44
N LEU A 91 3.71 -24.00 -11.91
CA LEU A 91 3.83 -23.47 -13.26
C LEU A 91 3.66 -24.55 -14.34
N ALA A 92 4.19 -25.75 -14.12
CA ALA A 92 4.00 -26.87 -15.05
C ALA A 92 2.54 -27.32 -15.15
N PHE A 93 1.84 -27.44 -14.00
CA PHE A 93 0.40 -27.73 -13.96
C PHE A 93 -0.42 -26.64 -14.65
N TYR A 94 -0.08 -25.37 -14.39
CA TYR A 94 -0.73 -24.24 -15.04
C TYR A 94 -0.55 -24.29 -16.56
N ASN A 95 0.67 -24.54 -17.04
CA ASN A 95 0.96 -24.61 -18.47
C ASN A 95 0.24 -25.80 -19.13
N GLN A 96 0.16 -26.96 -18.46
CA GLN A 96 -0.64 -28.10 -18.90
C GLN A 96 -2.09 -27.71 -19.13
N ALA A 97 -2.72 -27.14 -18.09
CA ALA A 97 -4.12 -26.76 -18.15
C ALA A 97 -4.37 -25.68 -19.20
N PHE A 98 -3.45 -24.74 -19.35
CA PHE A 98 -3.53 -23.67 -20.34
C PHE A 98 -3.46 -24.19 -21.78
N GLU A 99 -2.52 -25.07 -22.08
CA GLU A 99 -2.41 -25.69 -23.40
C GLU A 99 -3.62 -26.56 -23.73
N GLY A 100 -4.10 -27.34 -22.76
CA GLY A 100 -5.31 -28.15 -22.92
C GLY A 100 -6.52 -27.30 -23.20
N THR A 101 -6.68 -26.20 -22.46
CA THR A 101 -7.76 -25.24 -22.68
C THR A 101 -7.69 -24.63 -24.08
N LYS A 102 -6.49 -24.32 -24.58
CA LYS A 102 -6.29 -23.79 -25.94
C LYS A 102 -6.68 -24.79 -27.02
N GLN A 103 -6.30 -26.05 -26.87
CA GLN A 103 -6.71 -27.12 -27.79
C GLN A 103 -8.24 -27.35 -27.74
N ALA A 104 -8.83 -27.35 -26.53
CA ALA A 104 -10.28 -27.46 -26.35
C ALA A 104 -11.02 -26.33 -27.04
N TYR A 105 -10.51 -25.10 -26.88
CA TYR A 105 -11.07 -23.91 -27.50
C TYR A 105 -11.13 -24.04 -29.02
N GLN A 106 -10.05 -24.50 -29.67
CA GLN A 106 -10.01 -24.69 -31.11
C GLN A 106 -11.02 -25.73 -31.59
N LYS A 107 -11.14 -26.86 -30.87
CA LYS A 107 -12.12 -27.91 -31.18
C LYS A 107 -13.58 -27.45 -30.96
N LEU A 108 -13.85 -26.69 -29.90
CA LEU A 108 -15.21 -26.16 -29.64
C LEU A 108 -15.60 -25.08 -30.68
N GLN A 109 -14.63 -24.27 -31.10
CA GLN A 109 -14.83 -23.27 -32.13
C GLN A 109 -15.11 -23.90 -33.50
N SER A 110 -14.41 -24.98 -33.88
CA SER A 110 -14.66 -25.68 -35.14
C SER A 110 -16.03 -26.37 -35.17
N LEU A 111 -16.53 -26.82 -34.02
CA LEU A 111 -17.89 -27.34 -33.85
C LEU A 111 -18.97 -26.25 -33.81
N GLY A 112 -18.59 -24.97 -33.70
CA GLY A 112 -19.53 -23.84 -33.66
C GLY A 112 -20.34 -23.75 -32.36
N LEU A 113 -19.84 -24.29 -31.25
CA LEU A 113 -20.55 -24.32 -29.98
C LEU A 113 -20.20 -23.12 -29.09
N PRO A 114 -21.18 -22.52 -28.38
CA PRO A 114 -20.91 -21.46 -27.41
C PRO A 114 -20.26 -22.05 -26.15
N PHE A 115 -19.04 -21.60 -25.84
CA PHE A 115 -18.29 -22.10 -24.68
C PHE A 115 -17.98 -21.00 -23.65
N LEU A 116 -18.07 -19.72 -24.02
CA LEU A 116 -17.92 -18.61 -23.06
C LEU A 116 -19.20 -18.41 -22.28
N ARG A 117 -19.08 -18.34 -20.95
CA ARG A 117 -20.20 -17.95 -20.08
C ARG A 117 -20.59 -16.48 -20.35
N PRO A 118 -21.83 -16.20 -20.76
CA PRO A 118 -22.31 -14.83 -20.89
C PRO A 118 -22.34 -14.11 -19.53
N PRO A 119 -22.02 -12.81 -19.45
CA PRO A 119 -22.03 -12.06 -18.20
C PRO A 119 -23.42 -11.91 -17.58
N ASP A 120 -24.47 -12.00 -18.40
CA ASP A 120 -25.88 -11.90 -18.01
C ASP A 120 -26.51 -13.25 -17.65
N TYR A 121 -25.75 -14.34 -17.73
CA TYR A 121 -26.23 -15.67 -17.36
C TYR A 121 -25.98 -15.93 -15.86
N TYR A 122 -27.03 -15.74 -15.06
CA TYR A 122 -27.03 -15.99 -13.62
C TYR A 122 -27.51 -17.42 -13.30
N ALA A 123 -26.55 -18.29 -13.02
CA ALA A 123 -26.77 -19.65 -12.54
C ALA A 123 -26.00 -19.87 -11.23
N GLU A 124 -26.33 -20.96 -10.52
CA GLU A 124 -25.61 -21.34 -9.31
C GLU A 124 -24.14 -21.64 -9.65
N MET A 125 -23.22 -20.97 -8.94
CA MET A 125 -21.79 -21.14 -9.08
C MET A 125 -21.26 -22.03 -7.94
N VAL A 126 -20.13 -22.72 -8.17
CA VAL A 126 -19.51 -23.60 -7.15
C VAL A 126 -19.27 -22.91 -5.81
N LYS A 127 -18.95 -21.61 -5.82
CA LYS A 127 -18.77 -20.78 -4.62
C LYS A 127 -19.82 -19.69 -4.58
N THR A 128 -20.41 -19.48 -3.40
CA THR A 128 -21.41 -18.43 -3.17
C THR A 128 -20.81 -17.02 -3.28
N ASP A 129 -21.62 -16.05 -3.69
CA ASP A 129 -21.20 -14.65 -3.77
C ASP A 129 -20.73 -14.09 -2.42
N ASN A 130 -21.37 -14.50 -1.33
CA ASN A 130 -20.96 -14.13 0.03
C ASN A 130 -19.54 -14.63 0.35
N HIS A 131 -19.15 -15.80 -0.13
CA HIS A 131 -17.79 -16.30 0.02
C HIS A 131 -16.81 -15.49 -0.85
N MET A 132 -17.15 -15.22 -2.11
CA MET A 132 -16.30 -14.46 -3.03
C MET A 132 -16.11 -13.00 -2.59
N GLN A 133 -17.10 -12.38 -1.96
CA GLN A 133 -16.96 -11.06 -1.33
C GLN A 133 -15.92 -11.05 -0.21
N LYS A 134 -15.85 -12.11 0.60
CA LYS A 134 -14.81 -12.24 1.65
C LYS A 134 -13.42 -12.39 1.05
N VAL A 135 -13.28 -13.21 0.00
CA VAL A 135 -12.01 -13.37 -0.72
C VAL A 135 -11.56 -12.05 -1.32
N LYS A 136 -12.45 -11.35 -2.03
CA LYS A 136 -12.17 -10.01 -2.59
C LYS A 136 -11.78 -9.01 -1.49
N GLY A 137 -12.45 -9.05 -0.34
CA GLY A 137 -12.10 -8.22 0.81
C GLY A 137 -10.68 -8.46 1.31
N ARG A 138 -10.22 -9.71 1.38
CA ARG A 138 -8.84 -10.05 1.76
C ARG A 138 -7.82 -9.55 0.74
N VAL A 139 -8.06 -9.79 -0.55
CA VAL A 139 -7.16 -9.32 -1.63
C VAL A 139 -7.00 -7.81 -1.61
N LEU A 140 -8.10 -7.05 -1.43
CA LEU A 140 -8.04 -5.60 -1.34
C LEU A 140 -7.33 -5.11 -0.06
N ALA A 141 -7.49 -5.84 1.05
CA ALA A 141 -6.78 -5.52 2.29
C ALA A 141 -5.26 -5.73 2.14
N GLU A 142 -4.82 -6.83 1.53
CA GLU A 142 -3.40 -7.08 1.26
C GLU A 142 -2.80 -6.05 0.31
N LYS A 143 -3.53 -5.71 -0.77
CA LYS A 143 -3.10 -4.65 -1.69
C LYS A 143 -2.91 -3.32 -0.96
N ARG A 144 -3.86 -2.93 -0.11
CA ARG A 144 -3.77 -1.70 0.67
C ARG A 144 -2.58 -1.72 1.65
N LYS A 145 -2.31 -2.85 2.31
CA LYS A 145 -1.14 -2.97 3.20
C LYS A 145 0.17 -2.77 2.41
N MET A 146 0.26 -3.34 1.21
CA MET A 146 1.43 -3.19 0.33
C MET A 146 1.61 -1.74 -0.13
N GLU A 147 0.54 -1.09 -0.57
CA GLU A 147 0.55 0.34 -0.95
C GLU A 147 0.96 1.23 0.23
N GLU A 148 0.40 1.02 1.42
CA GLU A 148 0.78 1.79 2.62
C GLU A 148 2.25 1.55 3.02
N ALA A 149 2.79 0.35 2.82
CA ALA A 149 4.19 0.04 3.06
C ALA A 149 5.11 0.76 2.06
N GLU A 150 4.74 0.76 0.78
CA GLU A 150 5.46 1.49 -0.26
C GLU A 150 5.41 3.00 -0.06
N GLU A 151 4.25 3.57 0.26
CA GLU A 151 4.10 4.99 0.56
C GLU A 151 4.95 5.39 1.76
N ARG A 152 5.00 4.54 2.80
CA ARG A 152 5.85 4.77 3.97
C ARG A 152 7.33 4.73 3.59
N ARG A 153 7.76 3.81 2.71
CA ARG A 153 9.14 3.76 2.21
C ARG A 153 9.48 5.01 1.38
N LYS A 154 8.63 5.37 0.42
CA LYS A 154 8.76 6.58 -0.40
C LYS A 154 8.81 7.84 0.45
N ALA A 155 8.00 7.93 1.51
CA ALA A 155 8.01 9.06 2.43
C ALA A 155 9.33 9.15 3.25
N ARG A 156 9.93 8.02 3.62
CA ARG A 156 11.25 8.01 4.29
C ARG A 156 12.36 8.45 3.34
N GLU A 157 12.36 7.93 2.11
CA GLU A 157 13.32 8.30 1.07
C GLU A 157 13.21 9.79 0.70
N ALA A 158 11.98 10.29 0.53
CA ALA A 158 11.72 11.71 0.28
C ALA A 158 12.23 12.59 1.43
N LYS A 159 12.04 12.18 2.70
CA LYS A 159 12.56 12.92 3.86
C LYS A 159 14.09 12.92 3.90
N ARG A 160 14.74 11.79 3.57
CA ARG A 160 16.20 11.68 3.50
C ARG A 160 16.77 12.63 2.43
N LEU A 161 16.17 12.63 1.24
CA LEU A 161 16.63 13.43 0.11
C LEU A 161 16.17 14.90 0.17
N ALA A 162 15.17 15.24 0.99
CA ALA A 162 14.60 16.59 1.04
C ALA A 162 15.64 17.69 1.29
N LYS A 163 16.59 17.45 2.21
CA LYS A 163 17.65 18.43 2.53
C LYS A 163 18.59 18.64 1.35
N GLU A 164 19.00 17.55 0.70
CA GLU A 164 19.88 17.61 -0.46
C GLU A 164 19.19 18.25 -1.67
N ILE A 165 17.95 17.87 -1.96
CA ILE A 165 17.12 18.46 -3.02
C ILE A 165 16.95 19.97 -2.77
N GLN A 166 16.70 20.39 -1.52
CA GLN A 166 16.57 21.80 -1.18
C GLN A 166 17.89 22.56 -1.43
N ALA A 167 19.02 21.99 -1.03
CA ALA A 167 20.34 22.58 -1.26
C ALA A 167 20.69 22.66 -2.76
N GLN A 168 20.45 21.59 -3.52
CA GLN A 168 20.66 21.55 -4.97
C GLN A 168 19.77 22.57 -5.68
N LYS A 169 18.49 22.66 -5.32
CA LYS A 169 17.55 23.64 -5.91
C LYS A 169 17.96 25.08 -5.62
N MET A 170 18.52 25.37 -4.46
CA MET A 170 19.06 26.70 -4.15
C MET A 170 20.31 27.01 -4.97
N LYS A 171 21.23 26.03 -5.14
CA LYS A 171 22.40 26.17 -6.01
C LYS A 171 22.01 26.38 -7.47
N GLU A 172 21.04 25.62 -7.96
CA GLU A 172 20.52 25.73 -9.32
C GLU A 172 19.88 27.10 -9.56
N ARG A 173 19.03 27.58 -8.66
CA ARG A 173 18.44 28.93 -8.73
C ARG A 173 19.50 30.03 -8.71
N ALA A 174 20.56 29.88 -7.90
CA ALA A 174 21.66 30.84 -7.89
C ALA A 174 22.45 30.83 -9.22
N LYS A 175 22.68 29.64 -9.78
CA LYS A 175 23.32 29.46 -11.09
C LYS A 175 22.48 30.08 -12.22
N GLN A 176 21.17 29.83 -12.24
CA GLN A 176 20.23 30.41 -13.21
C GLN A 176 20.26 31.94 -13.11
N LYS A 177 20.10 32.52 -11.91
CA LYS A 177 20.20 33.98 -11.72
C LYS A 177 21.52 34.56 -12.23
N LYS A 178 22.64 33.87 -12.00
CA LYS A 178 23.95 34.32 -12.49
C LYS A 178 24.00 34.27 -14.02
N GLN A 179 23.51 33.20 -14.64
CA GLN A 179 23.40 33.08 -16.10
C GLN A 179 22.50 34.15 -16.71
N ASP A 180 21.37 34.47 -16.08
CA ASP A 180 20.46 35.53 -16.51
C ASP A 180 21.10 36.91 -16.39
N ILE A 181 21.83 37.19 -15.30
CA ILE A 181 22.56 38.45 -15.15
C ILE A 181 23.67 38.55 -16.20
N GLU A 182 24.38 37.46 -16.48
CA GLU A 182 25.42 37.42 -17.51
C GLU A 182 24.85 37.61 -18.92
N SER A 183 23.70 37.01 -19.24
CA SER A 183 23.02 37.21 -20.52
C SER A 183 22.57 38.66 -20.69
N VAL A 184 21.98 39.27 -19.65
CA VAL A 184 21.60 40.69 -19.66
C VAL A 184 22.83 41.61 -19.78
N LYS A 185 23.93 41.31 -19.08
CA LYS A 185 25.19 42.08 -19.21
C LYS A 185 25.77 41.96 -20.62
N LYS A 186 25.78 40.77 -21.21
CA LYS A 186 26.20 40.55 -22.61
C LYS A 186 25.32 41.36 -23.56
N TRP A 187 23.99 41.35 -23.37
CA TRP A 187 23.06 42.12 -24.18
C TRP A 187 23.25 43.64 -24.02
N ARG A 188 23.44 44.14 -22.79
CA ARG A 188 23.79 45.56 -22.54
C ARG A 188 25.11 45.95 -23.21
N LYS A 189 26.14 45.11 -23.11
CA LYS A 189 27.44 45.35 -23.75
C LYS A 189 27.32 45.33 -25.28
N GLN A 190 26.54 44.40 -25.83
CA GLN A 190 26.25 44.34 -27.26
C GLN A 190 25.46 45.57 -27.74
N ARG A 191 24.49 46.06 -26.96
CA ARG A 191 23.74 47.30 -27.24
C ARG A 191 24.62 48.55 -27.22
N GLN A 192 25.58 48.62 -26.28
CA GLN A 192 26.58 49.69 -26.23
C GLN A 192 27.55 49.62 -27.42
N GLN A 193 27.95 48.40 -27.84
CA GLN A 193 28.83 48.19 -28.98
C GLN A 193 28.13 48.40 -30.34
N SER A 194 26.82 48.19 -30.43
CA SER A 194 26.02 48.44 -31.64
C SER A 194 25.70 49.92 -31.87
N GLY A 195 26.31 50.85 -31.12
CA GLY A 195 26.23 52.29 -31.36
C GLY A 195 24.90 52.95 -31.00
N PHE A 196 24.06 52.33 -30.16
CA PHE A 196 22.87 53.00 -29.63
C PHE A 196 23.32 53.99 -28.55
N ALA A 197 23.20 55.29 -28.83
CA ALA A 197 23.76 56.37 -28.01
C ALA A 197 23.28 56.34 -26.55
N ASP A 198 24.25 56.49 -25.65
CA ASP A 198 24.08 56.70 -24.21
C ASP A 198 23.69 58.16 -23.98
N HIS A 199 22.40 58.44 -23.85
CA HIS A 199 21.95 59.70 -23.25
C HIS A 199 22.15 59.58 -21.74
N GLY A 200 23.27 60.12 -21.26
CA GLY A 200 23.59 60.19 -19.85
C GLY A 200 22.52 60.96 -19.06
N ASN A 201 22.17 60.39 -17.91
CA ASN A 201 21.73 61.07 -16.67
C ASN A 201 20.68 62.21 -16.69
N ASP A 202 19.91 62.43 -17.75
CA ASP A 202 18.74 63.34 -17.68
C ASP A 202 17.70 63.03 -18.77
N ALA A 203 17.24 61.78 -18.78
CA ALA A 203 15.96 61.46 -19.38
C ALA A 203 15.19 60.65 -18.34
N ASP A 204 14.33 61.35 -17.64
CA ASP A 204 12.93 60.97 -17.45
C ASP A 204 12.47 60.06 -18.62
N LEU A 205 12.84 58.79 -18.58
CA LEU A 205 12.09 57.75 -19.25
C LEU A 205 10.84 57.65 -18.40
N GLY A 206 9.87 58.50 -18.75
CA GLY A 206 8.47 58.36 -18.41
C GLY A 206 8.00 56.99 -18.84
N PHE A 207 8.37 55.97 -18.06
CA PHE A 207 7.42 54.95 -17.72
C PHE A 207 6.43 55.69 -16.83
N ASP A 208 5.30 56.07 -17.43
CA ASP A 208 4.07 56.42 -16.73
C ASP A 208 3.77 55.32 -15.70
N PHE A 209 4.38 55.45 -14.53
CA PHE A 209 3.75 55.01 -13.30
C PHE A 209 2.70 56.08 -13.06
N GLU A 210 1.54 55.86 -13.67
CA GLU A 210 0.32 56.59 -13.44
C GLU A 210 0.12 56.72 -11.92
N ASP A 211 0.55 57.86 -11.36
CA ASP A 211 0.30 58.28 -9.97
C ASP A 211 -1.17 58.73 -9.86
N GLY A 212 -2.04 57.79 -10.20
CA GLY A 212 -3.48 57.92 -10.29
C GLY A 212 -4.16 56.79 -9.54
N LYS A 213 -3.64 56.45 -8.36
CA LYS A 213 -4.37 55.88 -7.22
C LYS A 213 -3.41 55.73 -6.06
N SER A 214 -3.38 56.75 -5.20
CA SER A 214 -3.16 56.53 -3.78
C SER A 214 -3.96 55.29 -3.37
N PHE A 215 -3.27 54.19 -3.03
CA PHE A 215 -3.93 53.05 -2.42
C PHE A 215 -4.46 53.54 -1.07
N GLU A 216 -5.72 53.97 -1.07
CA GLU A 216 -6.47 54.22 0.15
C GLU A 216 -6.36 52.94 0.97
N ARG A 217 -5.60 53.00 2.06
CA ARG A 217 -5.74 52.04 3.15
C ARG A 217 -7.17 52.21 3.64
N SER A 218 -8.09 51.44 3.09
CA SER A 218 -9.44 51.35 3.58
C SER A 218 -9.35 50.97 5.06
N LYS A 219 -9.62 51.93 5.97
CA LYS A 219 -10.03 51.64 7.35
C LYS A 219 -11.44 51.02 7.38
N GLY A 220 -11.73 50.16 6.40
CA GLY A 220 -12.94 49.40 6.28
C GLY A 220 -12.84 48.18 7.19
N LYS A 221 -13.56 48.24 8.31
CA LYS A 221 -13.99 47.06 9.05
C LYS A 221 -14.59 46.07 8.03
N ARG A 222 -13.94 44.93 7.82
CA ARG A 222 -14.53 43.82 7.07
C ARG A 222 -15.79 43.39 7.84
N PRO A 223 -16.98 43.41 7.23
CA PRO A 223 -18.16 42.89 7.91
C PRO A 223 -17.96 41.39 8.14
N GLY A 224 -18.03 40.96 9.41
CA GLY A 224 -18.02 39.54 9.78
C GLY A 224 -16.71 38.96 10.36
N VAL A 225 -15.69 39.77 10.67
CA VAL A 225 -14.48 39.28 11.35
C VAL A 225 -14.16 40.11 12.60
N SER A 226 -14.21 39.49 13.77
CA SER A 226 -13.84 40.14 15.04
C SER A 226 -12.34 40.45 15.09
N PRO A 227 -11.91 41.60 15.62
CA PRO A 227 -10.50 41.90 15.82
C PRO A 227 -9.84 40.85 16.73
N GLY A 228 -9.02 39.96 16.15
CA GLY A 228 -8.33 38.88 16.87
C GLY A 228 -8.29 37.53 16.15
N ASP A 229 -9.07 37.34 15.09
CA ASP A 229 -9.08 36.08 14.33
C ASP A 229 -7.98 36.10 13.25
N ARG A 230 -6.89 35.35 13.50
CA ARG A 230 -5.77 35.16 12.54
C ARG A 230 -5.94 33.92 11.66
N SER A 231 -7.08 33.25 11.71
CA SER A 231 -7.32 32.10 10.83
C SER A 231 -8.00 32.56 9.54
N GLY A 232 -7.28 32.44 8.42
CA GLY A 232 -7.79 32.76 7.09
C GLY A 232 -9.14 32.10 6.83
N GLY A 233 -10.10 32.90 6.39
CA GLY A 233 -11.50 32.53 6.33
C GLY A 233 -11.78 31.25 5.55
N LYS A 234 -12.42 30.30 6.24
CA LYS A 234 -13.54 29.47 5.73
C LYS A 234 -14.44 29.13 6.92
N GLY A 235 -15.26 30.10 7.34
CA GLY A 235 -16.38 29.83 8.23
C GLY A 235 -17.37 28.96 7.49
N LYS A 236 -17.40 27.66 7.84
CA LYS A 236 -18.42 26.72 7.37
C LYS A 236 -19.80 27.28 7.72
N GLN A 237 -20.58 27.62 6.69
CA GLN A 237 -22.03 27.65 6.81
C GLN A 237 -22.48 26.26 7.27
N ALA A 238 -22.88 26.17 8.54
CA ALA A 238 -23.59 25.03 9.08
C ALA A 238 -24.96 25.53 9.54
N PHE A 239 -25.93 25.37 8.64
CA PHE A 239 -27.32 25.19 9.01
C PHE A 239 -27.40 24.10 10.09
N GLY A 240 -28.00 24.41 11.25
CA GLY A 240 -28.29 23.41 12.27
C GLY A 240 -28.22 23.94 13.69
N LYS A 241 -29.35 24.47 14.18
CA LYS A 241 -29.64 24.76 15.58
C LYS A 241 -29.21 23.60 16.50
N GLY A 242 -28.45 23.93 17.56
CA GLY A 242 -28.81 23.43 18.90
C GLY A 242 -28.02 22.28 19.56
N LYS A 243 -26.74 22.00 19.25
CA LYS A 243 -25.97 20.95 20.00
C LYS A 243 -24.48 21.23 20.33
N THR A 244 -24.03 22.48 20.34
CA THR A 244 -22.59 22.80 20.58
C THR A 244 -22.22 23.17 22.03
N GLN A 245 -23.18 23.52 22.89
CA GLN A 245 -22.88 23.94 24.28
C GLN A 245 -22.31 22.81 25.15
N LYS A 246 -22.92 21.61 25.13
CA LYS A 246 -22.47 20.46 25.92
C LYS A 246 -21.04 20.00 25.60
N LYS A 247 -20.61 20.12 24.34
CA LYS A 247 -19.23 19.76 23.93
C LYS A 247 -18.19 20.76 24.45
N ARG A 248 -18.55 22.03 24.61
CA ARG A 248 -17.65 23.06 25.14
C ARG A 248 -17.58 22.97 26.66
N GLU A 249 -18.70 22.80 27.34
CA GLU A 249 -18.76 22.58 28.79
C GLU A 249 -17.97 21.34 29.23
N PHE A 250 -18.11 20.21 28.51
CA PHE A 250 -17.31 19.00 28.78
C PHE A 250 -15.81 19.21 28.53
N ARG A 251 -15.45 19.98 27.50
CA ARG A 251 -14.04 20.30 27.24
C ARG A 251 -13.48 21.26 28.30
N ASN A 252 -14.29 22.21 28.77
CA ASN A 252 -13.90 23.11 29.84
C ASN A 252 -13.78 22.39 31.19
N SER A 253 -14.64 21.42 31.48
CA SER A 253 -14.53 20.61 32.71
C SER A 253 -13.31 19.69 32.68
N LYS A 254 -13.01 19.11 31.50
CA LYS A 254 -11.87 18.21 31.30
C LYS A 254 -10.52 18.92 31.21
N PHE A 255 -10.46 20.13 30.65
CA PHE A 255 -9.19 20.80 30.32
C PHE A 255 -9.04 22.20 30.94
N GLY A 256 -10.04 22.74 31.63
CA GLY A 256 -10.07 24.12 32.13
C GLY A 256 -10.40 25.14 31.03
N PHE A 257 -10.92 26.30 31.42
CA PHE A 257 -11.20 27.40 30.49
C PHE A 257 -9.92 28.23 30.30
N GLY A 258 -9.31 28.17 29.11
CA GLY A 258 -8.29 29.12 28.65
C GLY A 258 -7.22 29.51 29.69
N GLY A 259 -6.28 28.61 29.98
CA GLY A 259 -5.16 28.85 30.88
C GLY A 259 -4.34 27.57 31.12
N ARG A 260 -3.24 27.66 31.88
CA ARG A 260 -2.34 26.53 32.21
C ARG A 260 -3.19 25.32 32.63
N LYS A 261 -3.13 24.24 31.83
CA LYS A 261 -3.98 23.04 31.97
C LYS A 261 -3.87 22.55 33.41
N GLY A 262 -5.00 22.51 34.12
CA GLY A 262 -5.04 22.04 35.51
C GLY A 262 -4.40 20.65 35.59
N MET A 263 -3.50 20.49 36.55
CA MET A 263 -2.67 19.30 36.84
C MET A 263 -3.48 18.07 37.28
N LYS A 264 -4.68 17.86 36.72
CA LYS A 264 -5.58 16.72 36.96
C LYS A 264 -5.09 15.41 36.31
N LYS A 265 -3.87 15.40 35.77
CA LYS A 265 -3.18 14.22 35.23
C LYS A 265 -1.85 13.97 35.95
N GLN A 266 -1.74 14.38 37.21
CA GLN A 266 -0.69 13.89 38.08
C GLN A 266 -1.28 12.82 38.99
N ASN A 267 -0.60 11.68 39.10
CA ASN A 267 -0.95 10.66 40.07
C ASN A 267 -0.74 11.27 41.46
N THR A 268 -1.81 11.42 42.25
CA THR A 268 -1.70 11.70 43.69
C THR A 268 -1.37 10.41 44.41
N ALA A 269 -0.69 10.47 45.56
CA ALA A 269 -0.26 9.29 46.33
C ALA A 269 -1.40 8.31 46.62
N ASP A 270 -2.63 8.81 46.74
CA ASP A 270 -3.83 8.00 46.96
C ASP A 270 -4.27 7.20 45.71
N THR A 271 -3.93 7.65 44.50
CA THR A 271 -4.31 7.00 43.23
C THR A 271 -3.32 5.94 42.75
N THR A 272 -2.11 5.91 43.31
CA THR A 272 -1.07 4.94 42.96
C THR A 272 -1.36 3.52 43.46
N TYR A 273 -2.26 3.36 44.43
CA TYR A 273 -2.58 2.06 45.05
C TYR A 273 -4.06 1.65 44.92
N ASP A 274 -4.89 2.37 44.16
CA ASP A 274 -6.32 2.03 44.01
C ASP A 274 -6.56 1.00 42.89
N VAL A 275 -6.65 -0.28 43.28
CA VAL A 275 -6.95 -1.44 42.40
C VAL A 275 -8.44 -1.78 42.33
N LYS A 276 -9.34 -1.00 42.94
CA LYS A 276 -10.78 -1.33 43.02
C LYS A 276 -11.52 -1.32 41.68
N GLY A 277 -10.92 -0.78 40.62
CA GLY A 277 -11.47 -0.77 39.26
C GLY A 277 -11.15 -2.00 38.41
N PHE A 278 -10.34 -2.95 38.90
CA PHE A 278 -9.93 -4.12 38.12
C PHE A 278 -11.01 -5.23 38.18
N ASN A 279 -12.02 -5.13 37.30
CA ASN A 279 -12.97 -6.21 37.09
C ASN A 279 -12.35 -7.29 36.18
N LYS A 280 -11.87 -8.39 36.78
CA LYS A 280 -11.54 -9.63 36.07
C LYS A 280 -12.86 -10.28 35.66
N GLY A 281 -13.34 -10.00 34.45
CA GLY A 281 -14.57 -10.58 33.92
C GLY A 281 -14.49 -12.10 33.85
N GLU A 282 -15.22 -12.78 34.73
CA GLU A 282 -15.47 -14.22 34.66
C GLU A 282 -16.28 -14.55 33.39
N GLY A 283 -15.81 -15.55 32.65
CA GLY A 283 -16.44 -16.03 31.43
C GLY A 283 -17.87 -16.50 31.67
N LYS A 284 -18.82 -15.96 30.90
CA LYS A 284 -20.20 -16.45 30.85
C LYS A 284 -20.23 -17.84 30.22
N GLY A 285 -20.21 -18.87 31.06
CA GLY A 285 -20.60 -20.23 30.70
C GLY A 285 -22.06 -20.26 30.24
N ASN A 286 -22.27 -20.74 29.03
CA ASN A 286 -23.57 -20.80 28.36
C ASN A 286 -24.41 -21.95 28.96
N LYS A 287 -25.17 -21.69 30.03
CA LYS A 287 -26.24 -22.59 30.51
C LYS A 287 -27.51 -22.35 29.67
N LYS A 288 -27.74 -23.17 28.66
CA LYS A 288 -29.08 -23.43 28.11
C LYS A 288 -29.29 -24.91 27.82
N ARG A 289 -29.94 -25.61 28.74
CA ARG A 289 -30.83 -26.76 28.44
C ARG A 289 -32.10 -26.66 29.29
N LYS A 290 -33.20 -27.06 28.64
CA LYS A 290 -34.58 -27.37 29.09
C LYS A 290 -35.60 -26.22 29.02
N ARG A 291 -36.49 -26.30 28.02
CA ARG A 291 -37.59 -27.27 27.98
C ARG A 291 -37.66 -27.90 26.59
#